data_AF-A0A8J2U2Q1-F1
#
_entry.id   AF-A0A8J2U2Q1-F1
#
_cell.length_a   1.000
_cell.length_b   1.000
_cell.length_c   1.000
_cell.angle_alpha   90.00
_cell.angle_beta   90.00
_cell.angle_gamma   90.00
#
_symmetry.space_group_name_H-M   'P 1'
#
loop_
_entity.id
_entity.type
_entity.pdbx_description
1 polymer ?
#
loop_
_entity_poly.entity_id
_entity_poly.type
_entity_poly.pdbx_seq_one_letter_code
_entity_poly.pdbx_strand_id
1 'polypeptide(L)'
;MKVKTNYQALLSCCAMVFVVTACQSQPQEIQLPKGFVKCPEPRPEICTMQYEPADGLLADGTTKSYGNACSACGDPQVIAVKKVNPTE
;
A
#
# COMPACT_ATOMS: atom_id res chain seq x y z
N MET A 1 -11.63 -42.35 -50.36
CA MET A 1 -12.13 -42.27 -48.97
C MET A 1 -12.05 -40.82 -48.52
N LYS A 2 -13.17 -40.14 -48.28
CA LYS A 2 -13.22 -38.72 -47.84
C LYS A 2 -13.55 -38.68 -46.35
N VAL A 3 -12.55 -38.39 -45.52
CA VAL A 3 -12.73 -38.16 -44.09
C VAL A 3 -13.40 -36.79 -43.92
N LYS A 4 -14.65 -36.76 -43.46
CA LYS A 4 -15.36 -35.52 -43.11
C LYS A 4 -14.94 -35.12 -41.70
N THR A 5 -13.89 -34.32 -41.60
CA THR A 5 -13.39 -33.79 -40.33
C THR A 5 -14.32 -32.68 -39.84
N ASN A 6 -14.96 -32.87 -38.68
CA ASN A 6 -15.91 -31.93 -38.08
C ASN A 6 -15.16 -30.77 -37.39
N TYR A 7 -14.76 -29.78 -38.18
CA TYR A 7 -14.07 -28.56 -37.72
C TYR A 7 -14.90 -27.73 -36.71
N GLN A 8 -16.22 -27.89 -36.68
CA GLN A 8 -17.10 -27.24 -35.69
C GLN A 8 -16.85 -27.72 -34.26
N ALA A 9 -16.48 -28.98 -34.06
CA ALA A 9 -16.17 -29.52 -32.73
C ALA A 9 -14.79 -29.04 -32.23
N LEU A 10 -13.85 -28.82 -33.15
CA LEU A 10 -12.51 -28.29 -32.85
C LEU A 10 -12.54 -26.80 -32.48
N LEU A 11 -13.36 -25.99 -33.18
CA LEU A 11 -13.53 -24.55 -32.88
C LEU A 11 -14.19 -24.30 -31.52
N SER A 12 -15.09 -25.17 -31.08
CA SER A 12 -15.80 -25.02 -29.80
C SER A 12 -14.95 -25.34 -28.58
N CYS A 13 -13.88 -26.13 -28.73
CA CYS A 13 -13.04 -26.57 -27.61
C CYS A 13 -11.93 -25.57 -27.27
N CYS A 14 -11.36 -24.89 -28.28
CA CYS A 14 -10.32 -23.87 -28.07
C CYS A 14 -10.82 -22.61 -27.34
N ALA A 15 -12.10 -22.25 -27.47
CA ALA A 15 -12.66 -21.07 -26.82
C ALA A 15 -12.72 -21.19 -25.28
N MET A 16 -12.77 -22.41 -24.75
CA MET A 16 -12.88 -22.65 -23.30
C MET A 16 -11.52 -22.52 -22.57
N VAL A 17 -10.40 -22.56 -23.30
CA VAL A 17 -9.03 -22.54 -22.74
C VAL A 17 -8.56 -21.12 -22.38
N PHE A 18 -9.17 -20.07 -22.94
CA PHE A 18 -8.71 -18.68 -22.73
C PHE A 18 -9.15 -18.03 -21.40
N VAL A 19 -10.00 -18.68 -20.60
CA VAL A 19 -10.65 -18.02 -19.45
C VAL A 19 -9.82 -18.08 -18.16
N VAL A 20 -8.69 -18.81 -18.12
CA VAL A 20 -8.02 -19.15 -16.85
C VAL A 20 -6.82 -18.27 -16.47
N THR A 21 -6.43 -17.27 -17.26
CA THR A 21 -5.14 -16.57 -17.09
C THR A 21 -5.16 -15.22 -16.37
N ALA A 22 -6.26 -14.80 -15.72
CA ALA A 22 -6.36 -13.43 -15.18
C ALA A 22 -6.16 -13.26 -13.65
N CYS A 23 -5.36 -14.10 -12.98
CA CYS A 23 -4.89 -13.79 -11.62
C CYS A 23 -3.61 -12.92 -11.71
N GLN A 24 -3.77 -11.61 -11.89
CA GLN A 24 -2.68 -10.65 -11.72
C GLN A 24 -2.68 -10.18 -10.26
N SER A 25 -1.72 -10.64 -9.46
CA SER A 25 -1.51 -10.15 -8.09
C SER A 25 -1.02 -8.69 -8.14
N GLN A 26 -1.90 -7.75 -7.82
CA GLN A 26 -1.57 -6.34 -7.75
C GLN A 26 -0.75 -6.08 -6.46
N PRO A 27 0.37 -5.33 -6.54
CA PRO A 27 1.15 -4.99 -5.35
C PRO A 27 0.25 -4.30 -4.32
N GLN A 28 0.17 -4.87 -3.11
CA GLN A 28 -0.63 -4.29 -2.05
C GLN A 28 0.06 -3.02 -1.56
N GLU A 29 -0.36 -1.88 -2.09
CA GLU A 29 -0.08 -0.59 -1.51
C GLU A 29 -0.65 -0.62 -0.08
N ILE A 30 0.22 -0.46 0.93
CA ILE A 30 -0.21 -0.37 2.33
C ILE A 30 -1.19 0.81 2.39
N GLN A 31 -2.48 0.52 2.58
CA GLN A 31 -3.51 1.54 2.69
C GLN A 31 -3.30 2.26 4.02
N LEU A 32 -2.57 3.38 3.99
CA LEU A 32 -2.43 4.26 5.14
C LEU A 32 -3.79 4.92 5.44
N PRO A 33 -4.13 5.15 6.71
CA PRO A 33 -5.25 6.00 7.07
C PRO A 33 -5.12 7.39 6.42
N LYS A 34 -6.26 8.02 6.11
CA LYS A 34 -6.29 9.30 5.41
C LYS A 34 -5.47 10.36 6.15
N GLY A 35 -4.64 11.09 5.39
CA GLY A 35 -3.81 12.17 5.92
C GLY A 35 -2.48 11.72 6.53
N PHE A 36 -2.24 10.41 6.65
CA PHE A 36 -0.93 9.89 7.02
C PHE A 36 -0.01 9.81 5.79
N VAL A 37 1.25 10.17 6.01
CA VAL A 37 2.34 10.08 5.04
C VAL A 37 3.39 9.14 5.59
N LYS A 38 3.84 8.17 4.78
CA LYS A 38 4.85 7.19 5.19
C LYS A 38 6.15 7.89 5.62
N CYS A 39 6.80 7.35 6.65
CA CYS A 39 8.12 7.87 7.05
C CYS A 39 9.16 7.67 5.93
N PRO A 40 10.05 8.65 5.72
CA PRO A 40 11.13 8.51 4.76
C PRO A 40 12.13 7.46 5.24
N GLU A 41 12.76 6.78 4.28
CA GLU A 41 13.87 5.86 4.52
C GLU A 41 15.10 6.41 3.76
N PRO A 42 16.28 6.54 4.40
CA PRO A 42 16.58 6.17 5.78
C PRO A 42 15.93 7.12 6.81
N ARG A 43 15.67 6.59 8.01
CA ARG A 43 15.06 7.36 9.10
C ARG A 43 15.99 8.47 9.61
N PRO A 44 15.43 9.62 10.02
CA PRO A 44 16.22 10.70 10.57
C PRO A 44 16.77 10.33 11.95
N GLU A 45 18.08 10.50 12.12
CA GLU A 45 18.76 10.29 13.42
C GLU A 45 18.83 11.58 14.24
N ILE A 46 18.74 12.74 13.59
CA ILE A 46 18.83 14.06 14.20
C ILE A 46 17.62 14.88 13.79
N CYS A 47 16.93 15.46 14.76
CA CYS A 47 15.76 16.30 14.56
C CYS A 47 15.93 17.65 15.27
N THR A 48 15.32 18.70 14.71
CA THR A 48 15.24 20.00 15.39
C THR A 48 14.26 19.93 16.57
N MET A 49 14.42 20.83 17.53
CA MET A 49 13.49 20.99 18.66
C MET A 49 12.27 21.86 18.31
N GLN A 50 12.05 22.14 17.02
CA GLN A 50 10.89 22.93 16.58
C GLN A 50 9.61 22.15 16.88
N TYR A 51 8.67 22.79 17.56
CA TYR A 51 7.39 22.21 17.90
C TYR A 51 6.39 22.42 16.76
N GLU A 52 6.10 21.35 16.03
CA GLU A 52 5.12 21.27 14.94
C GLU A 52 4.36 19.94 15.08
N PRO A 53 3.34 19.88 15.95
CA PRO A 53 2.73 18.63 16.39
C PRO A 53 2.34 17.68 15.25
N ALA A 54 2.64 16.40 15.45
CA ALA A 54 2.30 15.34 14.52
C ALA A 54 1.84 14.08 15.25
N ASP A 55 0.93 13.34 14.66
CA ASP A 55 0.55 12.00 15.10
C ASP A 55 1.35 10.97 14.31
N GLY A 56 2.03 10.07 15.02
CA GLY A 56 2.68 8.89 14.44
C GLY A 56 1.75 7.69 14.49
N LEU A 57 1.54 7.04 13.35
CA LEU A 57 0.86 5.75 13.22
C LEU A 57 1.86 4.63 13.52
N LEU A 58 1.55 3.79 14.49
CA LEU A 58 2.34 2.62 14.85
C LEU A 58 1.95 1.42 13.97
N ALA A 59 2.84 0.42 13.92
CA ALA A 59 2.60 -0.82 13.18
C ALA A 59 1.38 -1.62 13.67
N ASP A 60 0.95 -1.42 14.91
CA ASP A 60 -0.26 -2.04 15.48
C ASP A 60 -1.57 -1.29 15.13
N GLY A 61 -1.47 -0.20 14.37
CA GLY A 61 -2.58 0.64 13.95
C GLY A 61 -2.98 1.74 14.94
N THR A 62 -2.34 1.82 16.11
CA THR A 62 -2.57 2.90 17.08
C THR A 62 -1.83 4.17 16.69
N THR A 63 -2.23 5.30 17.26
CA THR A 63 -1.58 6.60 17.04
C THR A 63 -1.01 7.17 18.32
N LYS A 64 0.17 7.78 18.24
CA LYS A 64 0.83 8.49 19.35
C LYS A 64 1.23 9.88 18.89
N SER A 65 1.04 10.89 19.72
CA SER A 65 1.42 12.27 19.39
C SER A 65 2.89 12.54 19.70
N TYR A 66 3.54 13.31 18.83
CA TYR A 66 4.94 13.70 18.90
C TYR A 66 5.07 15.22 18.72
N GLY A 67 6.17 15.79 19.22
CA GLY A 67 6.43 17.22 19.12
C GLY A 67 6.65 17.71 17.68
N ASN A 68 7.15 16.85 16.80
CA ASN A 68 7.18 17.08 15.36
C ASN A 68 7.27 15.77 14.57
N ALA A 69 7.04 15.87 13.25
CA ALA A 69 7.07 14.73 12.33
C ALA A 69 8.45 14.05 12.23
N CYS A 70 9.55 14.80 12.39
CA CYS A 70 10.90 14.24 12.37
C CYS A 70 11.10 13.30 13.57
N SER A 71 10.82 13.79 14.78
CA SER A 71 10.93 13.01 16.01
C SER A 71 9.98 11.80 16.02
N ALA A 72 8.82 11.91 15.36
CA ALA A 72 7.93 10.77 15.14
C ALA A 72 8.58 9.72 14.21
N CYS A 73 9.10 10.11 13.05
CA CYS A 73 9.72 9.15 12.13
C CYS A 73 11.06 8.58 12.62
N GLY A 74 11.74 9.24 13.56
CA GLY A 74 12.90 8.69 14.25
C GLY A 74 12.56 7.51 15.18
N ASP A 75 11.30 7.38 15.62
CA ASP A 75 10.84 6.22 16.39
C ASP A 75 10.63 5.02 15.45
N PRO A 76 11.38 3.92 15.61
CA PRO A 76 11.32 2.78 14.68
C PRO A 76 9.96 2.09 14.63
N GLN A 77 9.09 2.31 15.63
CA GLN A 77 7.75 1.72 15.66
C GLN A 77 6.73 2.49 14.81
N VAL A 78 7.04 3.75 14.45
CA VAL A 78 6.15 4.60 13.65
C VAL A 78 6.32 4.28 12.18
N ILE A 79 5.23 3.96 11.48
CA ILE A 79 5.21 3.63 10.04
C ILE A 79 4.81 4.83 9.17
N ALA A 80 4.08 5.79 9.74
CA ALA A 80 3.60 6.99 9.03
C ALA A 80 3.28 8.13 10.00
N VAL A 81 3.20 9.36 9.50
CA VAL A 81 2.91 10.56 10.29
C VAL A 81 1.80 11.41 9.67
N LYS A 82 0.99 12.06 10.51
CA LYS A 82 0.00 13.07 10.12
C LYS A 82 0.33 14.38 10.85
N LYS A 83 0.43 15.50 10.14
CA LYS A 83 0.56 16.82 10.79
C LYS A 83 -0.76 17.17 11.46
N VAL A 84 -0.71 17.56 12.73
CA VAL A 84 -1.91 18.01 13.45
C VAL A 84 -2.15 19.47 13.09
N ASN A 85 -3.28 19.76 12.46
CA ASN A 85 -3.67 21.13 12.15
C ASN A 85 -4.35 21.74 13.39
N PRO A 86 -4.11 23.01 13.77
CA PRO A 86 -4.67 23.60 15.01
C PRO A 86 -6.20 23.75 15.05
N THR A 87 -6.92 23.33 14.01
CA THR A 87 -8.36 23.56 13.82
C THR A 87 -9.19 22.28 13.74
N GLU A 88 -8.60 21.11 14.03
CA GLU A 88 -9.31 19.81 14.14
C GLU A 88 -9.44 19.39 15.61
#